data_AF-A0AAE9A0E7-F1
#
_entry.id   AF-A0AAE9A0E7-F1
#
_cell.length_a   1.000
_cell.length_b   1.000
_cell.length_c   1.000
_cell.angle_alpha   90.00
_cell.angle_beta   90.00
_cell.angle_gamma   90.00
#
_symmetry.space_group_name_H-M   'P 1'
#
loop_
_entity.id
_entity.type
_entity.pdbx_description
1 polymer ?
#
loop_
_entity_poly.entity_id
_entity_poly.type
_entity_poly.pdbx_seq_one_letter_code
_entity_poly.pdbx_strand_id
1 'polypeptide(L)'
;MFQLISTNADWDASNAACIACGAQMMGMPYRDNTTFVERTLGANTGFWDTAWVNIRNGSYCYFYTFKSGARYGADCSTNAKYVLCVK
;
A
#
# COMPACT_ATOMS: atom_id res chain seq x y z
N MET A 1 4.87 13.29 4.92
CA MET A 1 4.57 12.39 6.06
C MET A 1 4.03 11.07 5.55
N PHE A 2 4.46 9.93 6.08
CA PHE A 2 4.01 8.61 5.63
C PHE A 2 3.05 7.97 6.63
N GLN A 3 2.06 7.21 6.13
CA GLN A 3 1.07 6.53 6.95
C GLN A 3 0.66 5.19 6.35
N LEU A 4 0.37 4.21 7.21
CA LEU A 4 -0.27 2.96 6.86
C LEU A 4 -1.69 2.96 7.40
N ILE A 5 -2.69 2.78 6.54
CA ILE A 5 -4.11 2.75 6.92
C ILE A 5 -4.63 1.34 6.68
N SER A 6 -5.32 0.75 7.65
CA SER A 6 -6.04 -0.51 7.44
C SER A 6 -7.37 -0.22 6.76
N THR A 7 -7.59 -0.80 5.59
CA THR A 7 -8.78 -0.54 4.76
C THR A 7 -9.55 -1.81 4.43
N ASN A 8 -8.86 -2.95 4.23
CA ASN A 8 -9.46 -4.20 3.75
C ASN A 8 -10.38 -3.99 2.52
N ALA A 9 -9.92 -3.19 1.55
CA ALA A 9 -10.72 -2.67 0.46
C ALA A 9 -10.00 -2.72 -0.89
N ASP A 10 -10.76 -2.45 -1.95
CA ASP A 10 -10.24 -2.28 -3.32
C ASP A 10 -9.32 -1.06 -3.47
N TRP A 11 -8.70 -0.95 -4.64
CA TRP A 11 -7.69 0.09 -4.90
C TRP A 11 -8.30 1.51 -4.86
N ASP A 12 -9.48 1.70 -5.45
CA ASP A 12 -10.11 3.03 -5.55
C ASP A 12 -10.60 3.50 -4.16
N ALA A 13 -11.22 2.62 -3.39
CA ALA A 13 -11.63 2.89 -2.00
C ALA A 13 -10.42 3.16 -1.10
N SER A 14 -9.32 2.43 -1.29
CA SER A 14 -8.07 2.64 -0.56
C SER A 14 -7.40 3.97 -0.92
N ASN A 15 -7.47 4.38 -2.19
CA ASN A 15 -6.99 5.69 -2.62
C ASN A 15 -7.84 6.83 -2.01
N ALA A 16 -9.16 6.67 -1.99
CA ALA A 16 -10.06 7.60 -1.34
C ALA A 16 -9.77 7.75 0.16
N ALA A 17 -9.37 6.68 0.85
CA ALA A 17 -8.95 6.74 2.26
C ALA A 17 -7.71 7.61 2.47
N CYS A 18 -6.68 7.52 1.60
CA CYS A 18 -5.54 8.43 1.67
C CYS A 18 -5.97 9.90 1.45
N ILE A 19 -6.83 10.15 0.46
CA ILE A 19 -7.33 11.50 0.13
C ILE A 19 -8.13 12.09 1.31
N ALA A 20 -8.97 11.29 1.97
CA ALA A 20 -9.73 11.71 3.15
C ALA A 20 -8.83 12.16 4.32
N CYS A 21 -7.61 11.63 4.41
CA CYS A 21 -6.59 12.07 5.37
C CYS A 21 -5.75 13.26 4.89
N GLY A 22 -6.06 13.84 3.73
CA GLY A 22 -5.29 14.89 3.07
C GLY A 22 -3.94 14.41 2.57
N ALA A 23 -3.84 13.14 2.18
CA ALA A 23 -2.66 12.49 1.65
C ALA A 23 -2.93 11.91 0.25
N GLN A 24 -1.91 11.36 -0.40
CA GLN A 24 -2.02 10.60 -1.64
C GLN A 24 -1.50 9.18 -1.42
N MET A 25 -1.99 8.22 -2.20
CA MET A 25 -1.44 6.87 -2.18
C MET A 25 0.03 6.91 -2.60
N MET A 26 0.88 6.22 -1.85
CA MET A 26 2.32 6.15 -2.11
C MET A 26 2.59 5.26 -3.32
N GLY A 27 3.58 5.61 -4.15
CA GLY A 27 4.16 4.68 -5.10
C GLY A 27 4.84 3.47 -4.43
N MET A 28 5.40 2.56 -5.22
CA MET A 28 6.10 1.40 -4.66
C MET A 28 7.28 1.82 -3.77
N PRO A 29 7.41 1.28 -2.55
CA PRO A 29 8.60 1.49 -1.73
C PRO A 29 9.87 1.02 -2.45
N TYR A 30 10.92 1.84 -2.42
CA TYR A 30 12.21 1.55 -3.04
C TYR A 30 13.37 2.03 -2.16
N ARG A 31 14.47 1.26 -2.13
CA ARG A 31 15.70 1.53 -1.34
C ARG A 31 15.39 1.89 0.12
N ASP A 32 15.81 3.07 0.57
CA ASP A 32 15.72 3.51 1.96
C ASP A 32 14.27 3.62 2.42
N ASN A 33 13.35 3.93 1.50
CA ASN A 33 11.93 3.98 1.80
C ASN A 33 11.36 2.58 2.11
N THR A 34 11.90 1.52 1.49
CA THR A 34 11.52 0.13 1.82
C THR A 34 11.88 -0.21 3.26
N THR A 35 13.07 0.18 3.73
CA THR A 35 13.48 -0.06 5.12
C THR A 35 12.57 0.65 6.12
N PHE A 36 12.22 1.91 5.84
CA PHE A 36 11.28 2.68 6.66
C PHE A 36 9.88 2.07 6.67
N VAL A 37 9.34 1.72 5.50
CA VAL A 37 8.02 1.07 5.38
C VAL A 37 8.01 -0.25 6.14
N GLU A 38 9.06 -1.06 6.08
CA GLU A 38 9.13 -2.35 6.78
C GLU A 38 9.31 -2.23 8.29
N ARG A 39 10.22 -1.36 8.73
CA ARG A 39 10.61 -1.27 10.15
C ARG A 39 9.75 -0.34 10.97
N THR A 40 9.14 0.67 10.35
CA THR A 40 8.37 1.68 11.05
C THR A 40 6.88 1.51 10.81
N LEU A 41 6.43 1.55 9.55
CA LEU A 41 5.00 1.44 9.24
C LEU A 41 4.48 0.00 9.40
N GLY A 42 5.22 -0.96 8.84
CA GLY A 42 4.92 -2.39 8.83
C GLY A 42 5.48 -3.15 10.03
N ALA A 43 5.81 -2.47 11.13
CA ALA A 43 6.37 -3.14 12.32
C ALA A 43 5.41 -4.22 12.86
N ASN A 44 4.09 -3.97 12.78
CA ASN A 44 3.04 -4.83 13.31
C ASN A 44 2.29 -5.64 12.23
N THR A 45 2.77 -5.64 10.98
CA THR A 45 2.13 -6.38 9.89
C THR A 45 2.63 -7.83 9.85
N GLY A 46 1.75 -8.75 9.47
CA GLY A 46 2.09 -10.15 9.25
C GLY A 46 2.95 -10.36 8.00
N PHE A 47 3.56 -11.54 7.90
CA PHE A 47 4.22 -11.97 6.67
C PHE A 47 3.17 -12.06 5.55
N TRP A 48 3.46 -11.48 4.37
CA TRP A 48 2.53 -11.36 3.23
C TRP A 48 1.31 -10.44 3.41
N ASP A 49 1.22 -9.67 4.50
CA ASP A 49 0.22 -8.61 4.56
C ASP A 49 0.39 -7.66 3.36
N THR A 50 -0.72 -7.31 2.71
CA THR A 50 -0.73 -6.51 1.47
C THR A 50 -1.10 -5.07 1.74
N ALA A 51 -0.39 -4.15 1.07
CA ALA A 51 -0.75 -2.73 1.03
C ALA A 51 -0.89 -2.25 -0.41
N TRP A 52 -1.97 -1.56 -0.72
CA TRP A 52 -2.09 -0.90 -2.02
C TRP A 52 -1.04 0.21 -2.19
N VAL A 53 -0.51 0.31 -3.41
CA VAL A 53 0.38 1.38 -3.86
C VAL A 53 -0.14 2.01 -5.15
N ASN A 54 0.30 3.24 -5.42
CA ASN A 54 -0.16 4.06 -6.54
C ASN A 54 0.45 3.63 -7.87
N ILE A 55 0.17 2.39 -8.26
CA ILE A 55 0.54 1.80 -9.55
C ILE A 55 -0.69 1.09 -10.08
N ARG A 56 -1.24 1.63 -11.16
CA ARG A 56 -2.39 1.09 -11.90
C ARG A 56 -2.04 1.02 -13.39
N ASN A 57 -2.32 -0.11 -14.01
CA ASN A 57 -2.15 -0.36 -15.43
C ASN A 57 -3.45 -0.99 -15.97
N GLY A 58 -4.38 -0.12 -16.40
CA GLY A 58 -5.73 -0.54 -16.79
C GLY A 58 -6.51 -1.13 -15.61
N SER A 59 -6.89 -2.41 -15.74
CA SER A 59 -7.58 -3.21 -14.71
C SER A 59 -6.63 -3.87 -13.71
N TYR A 60 -5.31 -3.79 -13.91
CA TYR A 60 -4.33 -4.32 -12.96
C TYR A 60 -3.81 -3.23 -12.03
N CYS A 61 -3.84 -3.52 -10.74
CA CYS A 61 -3.28 -2.70 -9.67
C CYS A 61 -2.20 -3.48 -8.93
N TYR A 62 -1.32 -2.79 -8.20
CA TYR A 62 -0.21 -3.46 -7.50
C TYR A 62 -0.25 -3.27 -5.99
N PHE A 63 0.09 -4.34 -5.28
CA PHE A 63 0.36 -4.32 -3.86
C PHE A 63 1.87 -4.32 -3.57
N TYR A 64 2.20 -3.75 -2.42
CA TYR A 64 3.39 -4.06 -1.66
C TYR A 64 3.09 -5.22 -0.70
N THR A 65 3.98 -6.22 -0.62
CA THR A 65 3.88 -7.31 0.38
C THR A 65 4.89 -7.12 1.50
N PHE A 66 4.39 -6.97 2.73
CA PHE A 66 5.24 -6.80 3.90
C PHE A 66 6.09 -8.04 4.18
N LYS A 67 7.31 -7.81 4.68
CA LYS A 67 8.34 -8.80 5.04
C LYS A 67 8.89 -9.63 3.88
N SER A 68 8.26 -9.56 2.71
CA SER A 68 8.80 -10.06 1.44
C SER A 68 9.46 -8.93 0.63
N GLY A 69 8.97 -7.68 0.77
CA GLY A 69 9.40 -6.56 -0.05
C GLY A 69 9.02 -6.70 -1.53
N ALA A 70 8.17 -7.68 -1.86
CA ALA A 70 7.82 -7.98 -3.24
C ALA A 70 6.67 -7.10 -3.73
N ARG A 71 6.61 -6.99 -5.05
CA ARG A 71 5.50 -6.38 -5.78
C ARG A 71 4.61 -7.48 -6.33
N TYR A 72 3.31 -7.40 -6.07
CA TYR A 72 2.34 -8.33 -6.65
C TYR A 72 1.27 -7.56 -7.41
N GLY A 73 0.96 -7.97 -8.64
CA GLY A 73 -0.12 -7.39 -9.43
C GLY A 73 -1.39 -8.21 -9.29
N ALA A 74 -2.54 -7.54 -9.16
CA ALA A 74 -3.86 -8.18 -9.12
C ALA A 74 -4.92 -7.28 -9.75
N ASP A 75 -6.14 -7.81 -9.87
CA ASP A 75 -7.30 -7.00 -10.24
C ASP A 75 -7.50 -5.88 -9.21
N CYS A 76 -7.73 -4.67 -9.68
CA CYS A 76 -8.01 -3.50 -8.85
C CYS A 76 -9.21 -3.69 -7.92
N SER A 77 -10.14 -4.61 -8.22
CA SER A 77 -11.29 -4.95 -7.38
C SER A 77 -10.96 -5.93 -6.23
N THR A 78 -9.73 -6.43 -6.16
CA THR A 78 -9.28 -7.31 -5.05
C THR A 78 -9.11 -6.48 -3.78
N ASN A 79 -9.14 -7.11 -2.61
CA ASN A 79 -8.91 -6.38 -1.36
C ASN A 79 -7.43 -6.44 -0.93
N ALA A 80 -6.87 -5.28 -0.55
CA ALA A 80 -5.65 -5.23 0.26
C ALA A 80 -6.01 -4.98 1.72
N LYS A 81 -5.25 -5.54 2.64
CA LYS A 81 -5.44 -5.30 4.08
C LYS A 81 -5.16 -3.84 4.45
N TYR A 82 -4.21 -3.22 3.76
CA TYR A 82 -3.78 -1.85 4.02
C TYR A 82 -3.65 -0.99 2.75
N VAL A 83 -3.39 0.29 2.96
CA VAL A 83 -2.88 1.22 1.95
C VAL A 83 -1.74 2.05 2.51
N LEU A 84 -0.71 2.27 1.69
CA LEU A 84 0.40 3.18 2.01
C LEU A 84 0.06 4.58 1.49
N CYS A 85 0.06 5.57 2.38
CA CYS A 85 -0.19 6.96 2.05
C CYS A 85 1.04 7.85 2.32
N VAL A 86 1.18 8.92 1.54
CA VAL A 86 2.22 9.94 1.69
C VAL A 86 1.61 11.34 1.56
N LYS A 87 2.07 12.28 2.40
CA LYS A 87 1.92 13.73 2.24
C LYS A 87 3.23 14.32 1.77
#